data_AF-A0A525CDU2-F1
#
_entry.id   AF-A0A525CDU2-F1
#
_cell.length_a   1.000
_cell.length_b   1.000
_cell.length_c   1.000
_cell.angle_alpha   90.00
_cell.angle_beta   90.00
_cell.angle_gamma   90.00
#
_symmetry.space_group_name_H-M   'P 1'
#
loop_
_entity.id
_entity.type
_entity.pdbx_description
1 polymer ?
#
loop_
_entity_poly.entity_id
_entity_poly.type
_entity_poly.pdbx_seq_one_letter_code
_entity_poly.pdbx_strand_id
1 'polypeptide(L)'
;MTNPYSAPESNLEIETKITKSIPVTIIFSIIAPIMLYLIVYYPVGIIIRKVIHPNNASLGFIIDSVATFLVLFIYFYLLSRIKIIYPVIVILCCATGLTGYWLIQSQLHKYGFNRAGYPVWYAVNIAVNDFVAAFLIIIVIWLKNRKVKNID
;
A
#
# COMPACT_ATOMS: atom_id res chain seq x y z
N MET A 1 -41.65 -33.73 1.36
CA MET A 1 -41.02 -34.22 2.60
C MET A 1 -39.53 -33.96 2.48
N THR A 2 -39.03 -32.92 3.13
CA THR A 2 -37.60 -32.58 3.15
C THR A 2 -36.87 -33.51 4.12
N ASN A 3 -35.76 -34.09 3.68
CA ASN A 3 -34.99 -35.08 4.43
C ASN A 3 -34.48 -34.49 5.76
N PRO A 4 -34.84 -35.04 6.93
CA PRO A 4 -34.43 -34.52 8.24
C PRO A 4 -32.96 -34.81 8.60
N TYR A 5 -32.20 -35.45 7.70
CA TYR A 5 -30.79 -35.82 7.88
C TYR A 5 -29.82 -34.99 7.02
N SER A 6 -30.12 -33.72 6.73
CA SER A 6 -29.04 -32.83 6.23
C SER A 6 -28.11 -32.50 7.39
N ALA A 7 -26.93 -33.12 7.40
CA ALA A 7 -25.90 -32.85 8.39
C ALA A 7 -25.57 -31.33 8.40
N PRO A 8 -25.32 -30.72 9.57
CA PRO A 8 -24.81 -29.35 9.61
C PRO A 8 -23.53 -29.31 8.79
N GLU A 9 -23.42 -28.36 7.85
CA GLU A 9 -22.19 -28.11 7.09
C GLU A 9 -21.02 -28.12 8.07
N SER A 10 -20.20 -29.16 7.99
CA SER A 10 -19.22 -29.43 9.03
C SER A 10 -18.25 -28.25 9.11
N ASN A 11 -17.93 -27.83 10.33
CA ASN A 11 -16.93 -26.79 10.60
C ASN A 11 -15.58 -27.00 9.86
N LEU A 12 -15.34 -28.21 9.33
CA LEU A 12 -14.22 -28.58 8.47
C LEU A 12 -14.18 -27.83 7.12
N GLU A 13 -15.32 -27.57 6.49
CA GLU A 13 -15.36 -26.78 5.24
C GLU A 13 -15.11 -25.29 5.50
N ILE A 14 -15.54 -24.81 6.67
CA ILE A 14 -15.26 -23.45 7.14
C ILE A 14 -13.76 -23.33 7.47
N GLU A 15 -13.17 -24.28 8.18
CA GLU A 15 -11.72 -24.28 8.49
C GLU A 15 -10.83 -24.41 7.25
N THR A 16 -11.20 -25.25 6.27
CA THR A 16 -10.42 -25.42 5.03
C THR A 16 -10.50 -24.22 4.08
N LYS A 17 -11.62 -23.49 4.07
CA LYS A 17 -11.78 -22.23 3.32
C LYS A 17 -11.05 -21.06 4.00
N ILE A 18 -10.97 -21.07 5.34
CA ILE A 18 -10.20 -20.10 6.14
C ILE A 18 -8.69 -20.32 6.01
N THR A 19 -8.21 -21.57 6.04
CA THR A 19 -6.77 -21.90 5.96
C THR A 19 -6.14 -21.62 4.59
N LYS A 20 -6.90 -21.65 3.49
CA LYS A 20 -6.38 -21.32 2.15
C LYS A 20 -6.04 -19.84 1.91
N SER A 21 -6.28 -18.97 2.89
CA SER A 21 -6.18 -17.51 2.70
C SER A 21 -5.06 -16.80 3.45
N ILE A 22 -4.65 -17.35 4.58
CA ILE A 22 -3.59 -16.83 5.43
C ILE A 22 -2.23 -16.94 4.73
N PRO A 23 -1.82 -18.09 4.16
CA PRO A 23 -0.54 -18.18 3.46
C PRO A 23 -0.49 -17.24 2.24
N VAL A 24 -1.60 -17.09 1.51
CA VAL A 24 -1.69 -16.15 0.39
C VAL A 24 -1.51 -14.71 0.89
N THR A 25 -2.16 -14.33 1.99
CA THR A 25 -2.01 -13.00 2.58
C THR A 25 -0.55 -12.76 2.98
N ILE A 26 0.10 -13.71 3.67
CA ILE A 26 1.51 -13.59 4.08
C ILE A 26 2.43 -13.40 2.87
N ILE A 27 2.25 -14.22 1.83
CA ILE A 27 3.03 -14.12 0.59
C ILE A 27 2.84 -12.73 -0.04
N PHE A 28 1.59 -12.26 -0.15
CA PHE A 28 1.31 -10.93 -0.70
C PHE A 28 1.84 -9.80 0.18
N SER A 29 1.84 -9.93 1.51
CA SER A 29 2.44 -8.95 2.43
C SER A 29 3.94 -8.76 2.22
N ILE A 30 4.64 -9.76 1.66
CA ILE A 30 6.08 -9.70 1.36
C ILE A 30 6.32 -9.29 -0.09
N ILE A 31 5.57 -9.87 -1.03
CA ILE A 31 5.75 -9.63 -2.47
C ILE A 31 5.25 -8.24 -2.88
N ALA A 32 4.13 -7.78 -2.32
CA ALA A 32 3.56 -6.49 -2.69
C ALA A 32 4.52 -5.31 -2.45
N PRO A 33 5.17 -5.17 -1.28
CA PRO A 33 6.19 -4.14 -1.08
C PRO A 33 7.35 -4.21 -2.08
N ILE A 34 7.80 -5.43 -2.42
CA ILE A 34 8.89 -5.65 -3.39
C ILE A 34 8.46 -5.22 -4.80
N MET A 35 7.25 -5.60 -5.22
CA MET A 35 6.69 -5.22 -6.52
C MET A 35 6.46 -3.72 -6.63
N LEU A 36 5.99 -3.09 -5.56
CA LEU A 36 5.85 -1.64 -5.45
C LEU A 36 7.21 -0.94 -5.63
N TYR A 37 8.27 -1.46 -5.01
CA TYR A 37 9.61 -0.92 -5.20
C TYR A 37 10.10 -1.05 -6.65
N LEU A 38 9.97 -2.24 -7.24
CA LEU A 38 10.53 -2.55 -8.57
C LEU A 38 9.75 -1.92 -9.72
N ILE A 39 8.41 -1.94 -9.66
CA ILE A 39 7.54 -1.57 -10.79
C ILE A 39 7.11 -0.13 -10.72
N VAL A 40 6.89 0.38 -9.52
CA VAL A 40 6.36 1.73 -9.33
C VAL A 40 7.50 2.67 -9.01
N TYR A 41 8.26 2.39 -7.97
CA TYR A 41 9.15 3.39 -7.41
C TYR A 41 10.40 3.63 -8.26
N TYR A 42 11.07 2.56 -8.69
CA TYR A 42 12.28 2.64 -9.50
C TYR A 42 12.08 3.35 -10.85
N PRO A 43 11.12 2.97 -11.72
CA PRO A 43 10.97 3.61 -13.02
C PRO A 43 10.36 5.01 -12.92
N VAL A 44 9.40 5.26 -12.01
CA VAL A 44 8.78 6.58 -11.85
C VAL A 44 9.82 7.60 -11.40
N GLY A 45 10.65 7.25 -10.41
CA GLY A 45 11.73 8.13 -9.95
C GLY A 45 12.82 8.41 -11.00
N ILE A 46 13.04 7.50 -11.96
CA ILE A 46 13.94 7.72 -13.11
C ILE A 46 13.28 8.63 -14.14
N ILE A 47 12.02 8.37 -14.49
CA ILE A 47 11.27 9.14 -15.48
C ILE A 47 11.12 10.59 -15.02
N ILE A 48 10.74 10.82 -13.76
CA ILE A 48 10.58 12.16 -13.19
C ILE A 48 11.91 12.92 -13.25
N ARG A 49 13.02 12.31 -12.81
CA ARG A 49 14.35 12.95 -12.89
C ARG A 49 14.81 13.24 -14.33
N LYS A 50 14.43 12.40 -15.28
CA LYS A 50 14.85 12.53 -16.69
C LYS A 50 13.99 13.52 -17.48
N VAL A 51 12.68 13.52 -17.25
CA VAL A 51 11.70 14.35 -17.96
C VAL A 51 11.60 15.74 -17.34
N ILE A 52 11.68 15.81 -16.02
CA ILE A 52 11.58 17.04 -15.25
C ILE A 52 13.00 17.33 -14.79
N HIS A 53 13.80 17.97 -15.65
CA HIS A 53 14.95 18.76 -15.22
C HIS A 53 14.38 20.13 -14.84
N PRO A 54 13.93 20.35 -13.60
CA PRO A 54 13.30 21.61 -13.29
C PRO A 54 14.45 22.58 -12.99
N ASN A 55 14.55 23.66 -13.78
CA ASN A 55 15.37 24.83 -13.43
C ASN A 55 15.01 25.38 -12.03
N ASN A 56 13.88 24.97 -11.44
CA ASN A 56 13.44 25.26 -10.08
C ASN A 56 13.25 23.98 -9.25
N ALA A 57 14.14 23.75 -8.28
CA ALA A 57 14.10 22.59 -7.39
C ALA A 57 12.74 22.41 -6.67
N SER A 58 12.07 23.52 -6.30
CA SER A 58 10.77 23.50 -5.62
C SER A 58 9.65 22.86 -6.46
N LEU A 59 9.58 23.19 -7.75
CA LEU A 59 8.57 22.64 -8.66
C LEU A 59 8.81 21.14 -8.91
N GLY A 60 10.08 20.73 -8.98
CA GLY A 60 10.47 19.32 -9.07
C GLY A 60 9.96 18.49 -7.90
N PHE A 61 10.11 18.99 -6.67
CA PHE A 61 9.63 18.30 -5.48
C PHE A 61 8.10 18.16 -5.44
N ILE A 62 7.36 19.18 -5.89
CA ILE A 62 5.88 19.12 -5.95
C ILE A 62 5.45 18.05 -6.95
N ILE A 63 6.02 18.06 -8.16
CA ILE A 63 5.63 17.10 -9.20
C ILE A 63 6.00 15.67 -8.77
N ASP A 64 7.16 15.47 -8.15
CA ASP A 64 7.58 14.15 -7.66
C ASP A 64 6.65 13.64 -6.54
N SER A 65 6.22 14.53 -5.62
CA SER A 65 5.26 14.19 -4.56
C SER A 65 3.89 13.79 -5.12
N VAL A 66 3.35 14.57 -6.07
CA VAL A 66 2.04 14.32 -6.69
C VAL A 66 2.06 13.04 -7.53
N ALA A 67 3.11 12.85 -8.34
CA ALA A 67 3.26 11.64 -9.15
C ALA A 67 3.38 10.39 -8.26
N THR A 68 4.20 10.47 -7.20
CA THR A 68 4.35 9.37 -6.23
C THR A 68 3.01 9.04 -5.57
N PHE A 69 2.24 10.06 -5.14
CA PHE A 69 0.90 9.87 -4.56
C PHE A 69 -0.04 9.11 -5.50
N LEU A 70 -0.15 9.56 -6.76
CA LEU A 70 -1.06 8.96 -7.73
C LEU A 70 -0.73 7.51 -8.00
N VAL A 71 0.56 7.18 -8.15
CA VAL A 71 0.98 5.81 -8.42
C VAL A 71 0.72 4.90 -7.21
N LEU A 72 0.99 5.37 -5.99
CA LEU A 72 0.66 4.65 -4.76
C LEU A 72 -0.85 4.42 -4.61
N PHE A 73 -1.64 5.45 -4.87
CA PHE A 73 -3.09 5.37 -4.79
C PHE A 73 -3.64 4.32 -5.76
N ILE A 74 -3.18 4.33 -7.02
CA ILE A 74 -3.55 3.32 -8.02
C ILE A 74 -3.10 1.93 -7.57
N TYR A 75 -1.88 1.80 -7.05
CA TYR A 75 -1.33 0.53 -6.60
C TYR A 75 -2.16 -0.08 -5.45
N PHE A 76 -2.43 0.70 -4.40
CA PHE A 76 -3.26 0.25 -3.27
C PHE A 76 -4.70 -0.03 -3.70
N TYR A 77 -5.24 0.77 -4.62
CA TYR A 77 -6.54 0.51 -5.20
C TYR A 77 -6.57 -0.85 -5.92
N LEU A 78 -5.58 -1.15 -6.75
CA LEU A 78 -5.48 -2.46 -7.44
C LEU A 78 -5.33 -3.61 -6.43
N LEU A 79 -4.48 -3.46 -5.41
CA LEU A 79 -4.36 -4.44 -4.32
C LEU A 79 -5.71 -4.68 -3.62
N SER A 80 -6.50 -3.64 -3.38
CA SER A 80 -7.83 -3.76 -2.75
C SER A 80 -8.83 -4.56 -3.61
N ARG A 81 -8.57 -4.71 -4.91
CA ARG A 81 -9.41 -5.47 -5.84
C ARG A 81 -9.02 -6.95 -5.91
N ILE A 82 -7.82 -7.31 -5.45
CA ILE A 82 -7.39 -8.71 -5.37
C ILE A 82 -8.17 -9.38 -4.23
N LYS A 83 -8.72 -10.58 -4.48
CA LYS A 83 -9.45 -11.37 -3.48
C LYS A 83 -8.51 -11.96 -2.42
N ILE A 84 -7.92 -11.10 -1.60
CA ILE A 84 -7.14 -11.45 -0.41
C ILE A 84 -8.08 -11.34 0.79
N ILE A 85 -7.93 -12.22 1.79
CA ILE A 85 -8.81 -12.17 2.97
C ILE A 85 -8.53 -10.95 3.84
N TYR A 86 -7.27 -10.51 3.93
CA TYR A 86 -6.89 -9.33 4.69
C TYR A 86 -6.16 -8.28 3.83
N PRO A 87 -6.85 -7.62 2.89
CA PRO A 87 -6.22 -6.64 2.00
C PRO A 87 -5.67 -5.44 2.77
N VAL A 88 -6.32 -5.08 3.89
CA VAL A 88 -5.86 -4.00 4.78
C VAL A 88 -4.48 -4.31 5.36
N ILE A 89 -4.20 -5.57 5.75
CA ILE A 89 -2.90 -5.96 6.30
C ILE A 89 -1.80 -5.79 5.24
N VAL A 90 -2.06 -6.25 4.01
CA VAL A 90 -1.11 -6.13 2.90
C VAL A 90 -0.81 -4.66 2.58
N ILE A 91 -1.83 -3.81 2.55
CA ILE A 91 -1.68 -2.37 2.30
C ILE A 91 -0.87 -1.70 3.42
N LEU A 92 -1.14 -2.04 4.68
CA LEU A 92 -0.37 -1.52 5.82
C LEU A 92 1.09 -1.97 5.77
N CYS A 93 1.38 -3.23 5.43
CA CYS A 93 2.75 -3.71 5.24
C CYS A 93 3.49 -2.95 4.12
N CYS A 94 2.81 -2.60 3.04
CA CYS A 94 3.39 -1.78 1.98
C CYS A 94 3.69 -0.36 2.46
N ALA A 95 2.75 0.29 3.16
CA ALA A 95 2.93 1.65 3.66
C ALA A 95 4.06 1.74 4.71
N THR A 96 4.14 0.77 5.63
CA THR A 96 5.21 0.73 6.63
C THR A 96 6.57 0.42 6.01
N GLY A 97 6.64 -0.50 5.06
CA GLY A 97 7.87 -0.83 4.32
C GLY A 97 8.43 0.38 3.56
N LEU A 98 7.57 1.13 2.88
CA LEU A 98 7.94 2.37 2.18
C LEU A 98 8.40 3.48 3.13
N THR A 99 7.66 3.69 4.22
CA THR A 99 8.06 4.65 5.25
C THR A 99 9.46 4.33 5.78
N GLY A 100 9.73 3.05 6.06
CA GLY A 100 11.05 2.58 6.48
C GLY A 100 12.12 2.85 5.42
N TYR A 101 11.82 2.61 4.15
CA TYR A 101 12.71 2.93 3.03
C TYR A 101 13.07 4.43 2.99
N TRP A 102 12.07 5.31 3.09
CA TRP A 102 12.30 6.76 3.08
C TRP A 102 13.08 7.26 4.28
N LEU A 103 12.85 6.66 5.46
CA LEU A 103 13.62 6.96 6.66
C LEU A 103 15.10 6.57 6.48
N ILE A 104 15.38 5.46 5.81
CA ILE A 104 16.76 5.04 5.50
C ILE A 104 17.38 5.95 4.44
N GLN A 105 16.65 6.24 3.36
CA GLN A 105 17.13 7.07 2.25
C GLN A 105 17.37 8.53 2.64
N SER A 106 16.56 9.08 3.55
CA SER A 106 16.78 10.42 4.08
C SER A 106 18.09 10.56 4.88
N GLN A 107 18.79 9.46 5.14
CA GLN A 107 20.01 9.40 5.94
C GLN A 107 19.86 10.09 7.30
N LEU A 108 18.63 10.15 7.81
CA LEU A 108 18.26 10.83 9.04
C LEU A 108 19.02 10.26 10.25
N HIS A 109 19.29 8.95 10.21
CA HIS A 109 20.13 8.24 11.17
C HIS A 109 21.61 8.68 11.20
N LYS A 110 22.15 9.20 10.08
CA LYS A 110 23.57 9.60 9.94
C LYS A 110 23.79 11.09 10.12
N TYR A 111 22.85 11.93 9.66
CA TYR A 111 23.04 13.38 9.63
C TYR A 111 21.98 14.16 10.42
N GLY A 112 21.06 13.48 11.10
CA GLY A 112 19.98 14.11 11.85
C GLY A 112 19.07 14.95 10.95
N PHE A 113 18.40 15.94 11.54
CA PHE A 113 17.54 16.88 10.80
C PHE A 113 18.30 17.93 9.99
N ASN A 114 19.65 17.94 10.04
CA ASN A 114 20.47 19.08 9.65
C ASN A 114 21.61 18.64 8.69
N ARG A 115 21.43 18.88 7.38
CA ARG A 115 22.31 18.51 6.22
C ARG A 115 22.30 17.02 5.85
N ALA A 116 22.45 16.54 4.62
CA ALA A 116 22.67 17.14 3.30
C ALA A 116 22.10 16.21 2.19
N GLY A 117 21.53 16.79 1.13
CA GLY A 117 21.22 16.10 -0.13
C GLY A 117 19.75 16.16 -0.54
N TYR A 118 18.84 15.80 0.37
CA TYR A 118 17.39 15.96 0.22
C TYR A 118 16.84 16.66 1.48
N PRO A 119 15.89 17.61 1.36
CA PRO A 119 15.28 18.22 2.54
C PRO A 119 14.66 17.09 3.38
N VAL A 120 14.99 16.97 4.67
CA VAL A 120 14.35 15.97 5.54
C VAL A 120 12.83 16.05 5.46
N TRP A 121 12.32 17.28 5.33
CA TRP A 121 10.93 17.59 5.03
C TRP A 121 10.38 16.92 3.76
N TYR A 122 11.19 16.71 2.73
CA TYR A 122 10.79 16.01 1.52
C TYR A 122 10.53 14.52 1.81
N ALA A 123 11.44 13.85 2.51
CA ALA A 123 11.26 12.44 2.87
C ALA A 123 10.09 12.24 3.85
N VAL A 124 9.92 13.15 4.80
CA VAL A 124 8.75 13.16 5.70
C VAL A 124 7.47 13.37 4.90
N ASN A 125 7.45 14.32 3.95
CA ASN A 125 6.27 14.59 3.14
C ASN A 125 5.86 13.36 2.32
N ILE A 126 6.81 12.62 1.76
CA ILE A 126 6.49 11.42 1.00
C ILE A 126 6.10 10.26 1.91
N ALA A 127 6.73 10.10 3.07
CA ALA A 127 6.27 9.11 4.05
C ALA A 127 4.82 9.38 4.49
N VAL A 128 4.46 10.64 4.73
CA VAL A 128 3.08 11.04 5.02
C VAL A 128 2.17 10.73 3.83
N ASN A 129 2.63 11.00 2.61
CA ASN A 129 1.91 10.70 1.38
C ASN A 129 1.57 9.21 1.24
N ASP A 130 2.52 8.32 1.58
CA ASP A 130 2.35 6.87 1.57
C ASP A 130 1.24 6.44 2.54
N PHE A 131 1.22 7.01 3.75
CA PHE A 131 0.18 6.74 4.75
C PHE A 131 -1.19 7.29 4.33
N VAL A 132 -1.25 8.50 3.77
CA VAL A 132 -2.51 9.11 3.31
C VAL A 132 -3.12 8.27 2.19
N ALA A 133 -2.32 7.83 1.21
CA ALA A 133 -2.79 6.95 0.14
C ALA A 133 -3.34 5.63 0.69
N ALA A 134 -2.62 4.99 1.62
CA ALA A 134 -3.07 3.76 2.26
C ALA A 134 -4.37 3.95 3.03
N PHE A 135 -4.46 5.03 3.82
CA PHE A 135 -5.63 5.35 4.64
C PHE A 135 -6.89 5.59 3.80
N LEU A 136 -6.77 6.33 2.70
CA LEU A 136 -7.88 6.56 1.77
C LEU A 136 -8.44 5.25 1.22
N ILE A 137 -7.57 4.31 0.82
CA ILE A 137 -8.03 3.02 0.30
C ILE A 137 -8.65 2.15 1.41
N ILE A 138 -8.12 2.18 2.62
CA ILE A 138 -8.73 1.48 3.77
C ILE A 138 -10.15 2.01 4.03
N ILE A 139 -10.37 3.33 3.96
CA ILE A 139 -11.71 3.93 4.06
C ILE A 139 -12.62 3.42 2.94
N VAL A 140 -12.13 3.37 1.70
CA VAL A 140 -12.91 2.87 0.55
C VAL A 140 -13.34 1.42 0.76
N ILE A 141 -12.42 0.55 1.22
CA ILE A 141 -12.71 -0.84 1.55
C ILE A 141 -13.79 -0.91 2.63
N TRP A 142 -13.65 -0.12 3.70
CA TRP A 142 -14.60 -0.10 4.81
C TRP A 142 -15.99 0.40 4.40
N LEU A 143 -16.07 1.48 3.62
CA LEU A 143 -17.34 2.00 3.09
C LEU A 143 -18.03 0.98 2.18
N LYS A 144 -17.27 0.29 1.32
CA LYS A 144 -17.81 -0.78 0.47
C LYS A 144 -18.40 -1.91 1.30
N ASN A 145 -17.68 -2.35 2.34
CA ASN A 145 -18.15 -3.43 3.22
C ASN A 145 -19.39 -3.02 4.02
N ARG A 146 -19.53 -1.74 4.42
CA ARG A 146 -20.77 -1.24 5.05
C ARG A 146 -21.97 -1.25 4.12
N LYS A 147 -21.80 -0.91 2.84
CA LYS A 147 -22.92 -0.95 1.88
C LYS A 147 -23.43 -2.36 1.62
N VAL A 148 -22.54 -3.35 1.55
CA VAL A 148 -22.94 -4.76 1.38
C VAL A 148 -23.77 -5.23 2.57
N LYS A 149 -23.41 -4.83 3.79
CA LYS A 149 -24.09 -5.25 5.03
C LYS A 149 -25.47 -4.62 5.26
N ASN A 150 -25.82 -3.58 4.51
CA ASN A 150 -27.09 -2.86 4.62
C ASN A 150 -28.11 -3.21 3.52
N ILE A 151 -27.79 -4.20 2.66
CA ILE A 151 -28.66 -4.68 1.57
C ILE A 151 -29.27 -6.06 1.91
N ASP A 152 -28.89 -6.65 3.05
CA ASP A 152 -29.49 -7.86 3.63
C ASP A 152 -30.47 -7.48 4.76
#